data_AF-A0A0A0A855-F1
#
_entry.id   AF-A0A0A0A855-F1
#
_cell.length_a   1.000
_cell.length_b   1.000
_cell.length_c   1.000
_cell.angle_alpha   90.00
_cell.angle_beta   90.00
_cell.angle_gamma   90.00
#
_symmetry.space_group_name_H-M   'P 1'
#
loop_
_entity.id
_entity.type
_entity.pdbx_description
1 polymer ?
#
loop_
_entity_poly.entity_id
_entity_poly.type
_entity_poly.pdbx_seq_one_letter_code
_entity_poly.pdbx_strand_id
1 'polypeptide(L)'
;ADLVHTIGESAALGAAGLVLWGDMSYSRSAESCASLRHYLVSTLGPYVANVTAAARECSYSQCHGNGRCVRRQLHDLGSLLHLSPGTGSLASFRCHCYRGWAGEGC
;
A
#
# COMPACT_ATOMS: atom_id res chain seq x y z
N ALA A 1 -10.17 -8.32 5.11
CA ALA A 1 -9.73 -7.71 6.39
C ALA A 1 -8.22 -7.78 6.52
N ASP A 2 -7.59 -8.96 6.42
CA ASP A 2 -6.15 -9.12 6.73
C ASP A 2 -5.19 -8.33 5.83
N LEU A 3 -5.47 -8.23 4.52
CA LEU A 3 -4.63 -7.44 3.61
C LEU A 3 -4.60 -5.95 4.01
N VAL A 4 -5.70 -5.44 4.58
CA VAL A 4 -5.80 -4.07 5.07
C VAL A 4 -4.90 -3.84 6.28
N HIS A 5 -4.93 -4.74 7.24
CA HIS A 5 -4.14 -4.64 8.46
C HIS A 5 -2.68 -5.08 8.31
N THR A 6 -2.25 -5.45 7.10
CA THR A 6 -0.87 -5.87 6.82
C THR A 6 -0.23 -5.02 5.71
N ILE A 7 -0.63 -5.27 4.45
CA ILE A 7 -0.15 -4.55 3.27
C ILE A 7 -0.61 -3.08 3.31
N GLY A 8 -1.89 -2.85 3.59
CA GLY A 8 -2.45 -1.50 3.69
C GLY A 8 -1.79 -0.67 4.80
N GLU A 9 -1.60 -1.27 5.96
CA GLU A 9 -0.91 -0.64 7.09
C GLU A 9 0.55 -0.31 6.77
N SER A 10 1.28 -1.25 6.14
CA SER A 10 2.66 -1.02 5.72
C SER A 10 2.78 0.17 4.74
N ALA A 11 1.84 0.26 3.80
CA ALA A 11 1.78 1.39 2.87
C ALA A 11 1.44 2.71 3.59
N ALA A 12 0.46 2.69 4.51
CA ALA A 12 0.08 3.87 5.29
C ALA A 12 1.23 4.40 6.16
N LEU A 13 2.12 3.53 6.63
CA LEU A 13 3.34 3.89 7.37
C LEU A 13 4.51 4.31 6.47
N GLY A 14 4.33 4.34 5.14
CA GLY A 14 5.35 4.78 4.19
C GLY A 14 6.49 3.78 3.96
N ALA A 15 6.24 2.48 4.14
CA ALA A 15 7.20 1.44 3.78
C ALA A 15 7.69 1.61 2.32
N ALA A 16 8.95 1.27 2.06
CA ALA A 16 9.51 1.36 0.70
C ALA A 16 8.94 0.30 -0.25
N GLY A 17 8.43 -0.79 0.31
CA GLY A 17 7.89 -1.93 -0.42
C GLY A 17 7.60 -3.10 0.51
N LEU A 18 7.20 -4.21 -0.08
CA LEU A 18 6.81 -5.44 0.60
C LEU A 18 7.44 -6.63 -0.12
N VAL A 19 7.73 -7.70 0.63
CA VAL A 19 8.12 -9.00 0.09
C VAL A 19 7.04 -10.00 0.44
N LEU A 20 6.40 -10.55 -0.58
CA LEU A 20 5.42 -11.63 -0.42
C LEU A 20 6.15 -12.96 -0.53
N TRP A 21 6.13 -13.74 0.54
CA TRP A 21 6.78 -15.03 0.62
C TRP A 21 5.74 -16.12 0.90
N GLY A 22 5.92 -17.29 0.28
CA GLY A 22 5.11 -18.48 0.51
C GLY A 22 5.99 -19.71 0.48
N ASP A 23 5.65 -20.73 1.26
CA ASP A 23 6.37 -21.99 1.30
C ASP A 23 6.00 -22.90 0.09
N MET A 24 6.72 -24.01 -0.05
CA MET A 24 6.50 -24.93 -1.18
C MET A 24 5.08 -25.51 -1.23
N SER A 25 4.33 -25.52 -0.11
CA SER A 25 2.94 -26.01 -0.03
C SER A 25 2.02 -25.41 -1.10
N TYR A 26 2.23 -24.15 -1.47
CA TYR A 26 1.40 -23.45 -2.45
C TYR A 26 1.61 -23.90 -3.90
N SER A 27 2.68 -24.64 -4.19
CA SER A 27 3.03 -25.14 -5.53
C SER A 27 3.16 -26.65 -5.62
N ARG A 28 2.70 -27.40 -4.60
CA ARG A 28 2.85 -28.87 -4.55
C ARG A 28 1.99 -29.65 -5.56
N SER A 29 0.87 -29.10 -6.00
CA SER A 29 -0.03 -29.76 -6.95
C SER A 29 -0.68 -28.76 -7.92
N ALA A 30 -1.29 -29.29 -8.98
CA ALA A 30 -2.03 -28.48 -9.95
C ALA A 30 -3.19 -27.71 -9.26
N GLU A 31 -3.85 -28.34 -8.30
CA GLU A 31 -4.95 -27.76 -7.52
C GLU A 31 -4.44 -26.62 -6.61
N SER A 32 -3.31 -26.81 -5.92
CA SER A 32 -2.68 -25.75 -5.11
C SER A 32 -2.30 -24.55 -5.98
N CYS A 33 -1.67 -24.78 -7.14
CA CYS A 33 -1.33 -23.73 -8.09
C CYS A 33 -2.57 -23.01 -8.63
N ALA A 34 -3.64 -23.73 -8.95
CA ALA A 34 -4.89 -23.14 -9.44
C ALA A 34 -5.58 -22.29 -8.35
N SER A 35 -5.59 -22.77 -7.11
CA SER A 35 -6.11 -22.01 -5.95
C SER A 35 -5.29 -20.74 -5.70
N LEU A 36 -3.96 -20.84 -5.72
CA LEU A 36 -3.08 -19.67 -5.61
C LEU A 36 -3.34 -18.68 -6.74
N ARG A 37 -3.41 -19.14 -7.99
CA ARG A 37 -3.74 -18.28 -9.14
C ARG A 37 -5.06 -17.56 -8.94
N HIS A 38 -6.09 -18.27 -8.49
CA HIS A 38 -7.40 -17.67 -8.23
C HIS A 38 -7.28 -16.58 -7.16
N TYR A 39 -6.58 -16.82 -6.05
CA TYR A 39 -6.38 -15.82 -5.00
C TYR A 39 -5.59 -14.60 -5.49
N LEU A 40 -4.53 -14.81 -6.28
CA LEU A 40 -3.73 -13.75 -6.87
C LEU A 40 -4.56 -12.86 -7.79
N VAL A 41 -5.38 -13.44 -8.66
CA VAL A 41 -6.14 -12.68 -9.66
C VAL A 41 -7.38 -11.99 -9.05
N SER A 42 -8.08 -12.67 -8.15
CA SER A 42 -9.36 -12.18 -7.62
C SER A 42 -9.21 -11.29 -6.38
N THR A 43 -8.17 -11.47 -5.58
CA THR A 43 -8.06 -10.88 -4.24
C THR A 43 -6.77 -10.09 -4.06
N LEU A 44 -5.62 -10.77 -4.08
CA LEU A 44 -4.35 -10.14 -3.71
C LEU A 44 -3.88 -9.11 -4.75
N GLY A 45 -3.89 -9.48 -6.03
CA GLY A 45 -3.45 -8.63 -7.13
C GLY A 45 -4.22 -7.30 -7.21
N PRO A 46 -5.57 -7.32 -7.26
CA PRO A 46 -6.37 -6.10 -7.25
C PRO A 46 -6.09 -5.22 -6.02
N TYR A 47 -5.92 -5.81 -4.85
CA TYR A 47 -5.63 -5.07 -3.62
C TYR A 47 -4.24 -4.40 -3.65
N VAL A 48 -3.20 -5.15 -4.04
CA VAL A 48 -1.82 -4.63 -4.19
C VAL A 48 -1.79 -3.51 -5.23
N ALA A 49 -2.47 -3.69 -6.36
CA ALA A 49 -2.57 -2.67 -7.40
C ALA A 49 -3.23 -1.38 -6.87
N ASN A 50 -4.32 -1.51 -6.12
CA ASN A 50 -5.02 -0.38 -5.50
C ASN A 50 -4.10 0.40 -4.54
N VAL A 51 -3.50 -0.28 -3.56
CA VAL A 51 -2.62 0.36 -2.57
C VAL A 51 -1.39 1.01 -3.23
N THR A 52 -0.80 0.32 -4.21
CA THR A 52 0.36 0.84 -4.95
C THR A 52 0.00 2.12 -5.71
N ALA A 53 -1.14 2.11 -6.40
CA ALA A 53 -1.61 3.27 -7.14
C ALA A 53 -2.01 4.43 -6.21
N ALA A 54 -2.64 4.15 -5.06
CA ALA A 54 -2.95 5.16 -4.04
C ALA A 54 -1.69 5.81 -3.45
N ALA A 55 -0.67 5.00 -3.12
CA ALA A 55 0.61 5.52 -2.61
C ALA A 55 1.34 6.38 -3.65
N ARG A 56 1.28 5.97 -4.93
CA ARG A 56 1.85 6.73 -6.04
C ARG A 56 1.10 8.05 -6.27
N GLU A 57 -0.22 8.02 -6.27
CA GLU A 57 -1.05 9.22 -6.42
C GLU A 57 -0.76 10.21 -5.29
N CYS A 58 -0.75 9.74 -4.04
CA CYS A 58 -0.44 10.59 -2.89
C CYS A 58 0.97 11.22 -2.99
N SER A 59 1.97 10.43 -3.43
CA SER A 59 3.33 10.92 -3.66
C SER A 59 3.33 12.07 -4.67
N TYR A 60 2.63 11.95 -5.80
CA TYR A 60 2.56 13.02 -6.80
C TYR A 60 1.71 14.21 -6.36
N SER A 61 0.54 13.98 -5.78
CA SER A 61 -0.44 15.02 -5.48
C SER A 61 -0.06 15.86 -4.26
N GLN A 62 0.60 15.27 -3.27
CA GLN A 62 0.92 15.92 -1.99
C GLN A 62 2.42 16.14 -1.77
N CYS A 63 3.24 15.23 -2.29
CA CYS A 63 4.70 15.26 -2.10
C CYS A 63 5.47 15.57 -3.39
N HIS A 64 4.78 16.13 -4.39
CA HIS A 64 5.33 16.51 -5.71
C HIS A 64 6.16 15.42 -6.43
N GLY A 65 5.93 14.15 -6.11
CA GLY A 65 6.68 13.01 -6.63
C GLY A 65 8.04 12.76 -5.95
N ASN A 66 8.37 13.52 -4.92
CA ASN A 66 9.69 13.56 -4.28
C ASN A 66 9.70 13.04 -2.84
N GLY A 67 8.61 12.41 -2.41
CA GLY A 67 8.50 11.81 -1.09
C GLY A 67 7.43 10.73 -1.03
N ARG A 68 7.43 10.00 0.08
CA ARG A 68 6.38 9.02 0.40
C ARG A 68 5.36 9.64 1.34
N CYS A 69 4.10 9.32 1.14
CA CYS A 69 3.07 9.64 2.12
C CYS A 69 3.18 8.72 3.34
N VAL A 70 3.10 9.32 4.52
CA VAL A 70 3.15 8.63 5.81
C VAL A 70 2.01 9.15 6.67
N ARG A 71 1.25 8.24 7.28
CA ARG A 71 0.14 8.59 8.17
C ARG A 71 0.63 9.48 9.30
N ARG A 72 -0.09 10.58 9.55
CA ARG A 72 0.22 11.55 10.61
C ARG A 72 0.06 10.95 12.00
N GLN A 73 -1.06 10.27 12.24
CA GLN A 73 -1.42 9.69 13.54
C GLN A 73 -1.30 8.17 13.50
N LEU A 74 -0.31 7.62 14.22
CA LEU A 74 -0.05 6.18 14.22
C LEU A 74 -1.23 5.34 14.73
N HIS A 75 -1.99 5.89 15.69
CA HIS A 75 -3.14 5.23 16.31
C HIS A 75 -4.44 5.33 15.49
N ASP A 76 -4.48 6.16 14.44
CA ASP A 76 -5.61 6.23 13.52
C ASP A 76 -5.54 5.08 12.51
N LEU A 77 -5.93 3.88 12.95
CA LEU A 77 -5.92 2.66 12.14
C LEU A 77 -6.94 2.69 10.97
N GLY A 78 -7.82 3.69 10.92
CA GLY A 78 -8.78 3.87 9.83
C GLY A 78 -8.19 4.58 8.61
N SER A 79 -7.12 5.35 8.80
CA SER A 79 -6.46 6.09 7.70
C SER A 79 -5.52 5.17 6.92
N LEU A 80 -5.98 4.71 5.76
CA LEU A 80 -5.28 3.80 4.86
C LEU A 80 -5.16 4.41 3.46
N LEU A 81 -4.13 4.02 2.71
CA LEU A 81 -3.92 4.47 1.33
C LEU A 81 -4.65 3.53 0.35
N HIS A 82 -5.92 3.83 0.05
CA HIS A 82 -6.72 3.15 -0.97
C HIS A 82 -7.32 4.14 -1.98
N LEU A 83 -7.39 3.72 -3.24
CA LEU A 83 -8.19 4.35 -4.28
C LEU A 83 -9.66 3.94 -4.06
N SER A 84 -10.40 4.73 -3.29
CA SER A 84 -11.85 4.60 -3.11
C SER A 84 -12.53 5.95 -3.38
N PRO A 85 -13.81 5.97 -3.82
CA PRO A 85 -14.53 7.19 -4.20
C PRO A 85 -14.82 8.14 -3.03
N GLY A 86 -14.69 7.67 -1.79
CA GLY A 86 -14.51 8.52 -0.63
C GLY A 86 -13.02 8.71 -0.44
N THR A 87 -12.53 9.91 -0.74
CA THR A 87 -11.16 10.33 -0.47
C THR A 87 -10.81 9.95 0.97
N GLY A 88 -10.02 8.89 1.16
CA GLY A 88 -9.23 8.77 2.38
C GLY A 88 -8.48 10.09 2.47
N SER A 89 -8.81 10.90 3.47
CA SER A 89 -8.40 12.30 3.48
C SER A 89 -6.89 12.33 3.35
N LEU A 90 -6.36 12.89 2.25
CA LEU A 90 -4.92 13.17 2.13
C LEU A 90 -4.45 14.06 3.31
N ALA A 91 -5.38 14.72 4.02
CA ALA A 91 -5.10 15.41 5.27
C ALA A 91 -4.73 14.48 6.45
N SER A 92 -4.90 13.16 6.33
CA SER A 92 -4.35 12.18 7.28
C SER A 92 -2.88 11.82 7.00
N PHE A 93 -2.32 12.25 5.87
CA PHE A 93 -0.97 11.87 5.41
C PHE A 93 -0.03 13.06 5.25
N ARG A 94 1.20 12.94 5.75
CA ARG A 94 2.29 13.91 5.53
C ARG A 94 3.36 13.31 4.63
N CYS A 95 4.21 14.16 4.09
CA CYS A 95 5.31 13.71 3.26
C CYS A 95 6.55 13.35 4.08
N HIS A 96 7.17 12.24 3.72
CA HIS A 96 8.53 11.86 4.09
C HIS A 96 9.41 11.95 2.85
N CYS A 97 10.21 13.01 2.77
CA CYS A 97 10.97 13.37 1.57
C CYS A 97 12.09 12.40 1.27
N TYR A 98 12.32 12.17 -0.03
CA TYR A 98 13.52 11.49 -0.49
C TYR A 98 14.74 12.37 -0.23
N ARG A 99 15.92 11.74 -0.29
CA ARG A 99 17.19 12.43 -0.08
C ARG A 99 17.35 13.57 -1.10
N GLY A 100 17.63 14.77 -0.60
CA GLY A 100 17.81 15.99 -1.41
C GLY A 100 16.60 16.92 -1.43
N TRP A 101 15.49 16.51 -0.83
CA TRP A 101 14.23 17.25 -0.80
C TRP A 101 13.81 17.59 0.64
N ALA A 102 13.06 18.69 0.82
CA ALA A 102 12.66 19.20 2.13
C ALA A 102 11.40 20.06 2.08
N GLY A 103 10.79 20.31 3.23
CA GLY A 103 9.54 21.06 3.35
C GLY A 103 8.31 20.15 3.40
N GLU A 104 7.12 20.74 3.49
CA GLU A 104 5.88 19.96 3.65
C GLU A 104 5.51 19.11 2.42
N GLY A 105 5.95 19.53 1.22
CA GLY A 105 5.68 18.86 -0.06
C GLY A 105 6.90 18.25 -0.77
N CYS A 106 8.06 18.19 -0.11
CA CYS A 106 9.31 17.58 -0.60
C CYS A 106 9.91 18.11 -1.91
#